data_AF-A0A940FK85-F1
#
_entry.id   AF-A0A940FK85-F1
#
_cell.length_a   1.000
_cell.length_b   1.000
_cell.length_c   1.000
_cell.angle_alpha   90.00
_cell.angle_beta   90.00
_cell.angle_gamma   90.00
#
_symmetry.space_group_name_H-M   'P 1'
#
loop_
_entity.id
_entity.type
_entity.pdbx_description
1 polymer ?
#
loop_
_entity_poly.entity_id
_entity_poly.type
_entity_poly.pdbx_seq_one_letter_code
_entity_poly.pdbx_strand_id
1 'polypeptide(L)' 'MGSGKAYLNVHTNVFPGGEIRGFFSAVPEPASWSLMIGGFALSGAALRRRHRVAAPA' A
#
# COMPACT_ATOMS: atom_id res chain seq x y z
N MET A 1 -2.67 22.27 10.22
CA MET A 1 -2.54 21.78 8.84
C MET A 1 -3.91 21.36 8.34
N GLY A 2 -4.30 21.72 7.11
CA GLY A 2 -5.57 21.27 6.51
C GLY A 2 -5.64 19.73 6.49
N SER A 3 -6.84 19.16 6.40
CA SER A 3 -7.17 17.74 6.65
C SER A 3 -6.32 16.66 5.94
N GLY A 4 -5.31 17.00 5.14
CA GLY A 4 -4.41 16.06 4.45
C GLY A 4 -5.09 15.29 3.32
N LYS A 5 -6.32 15.68 2.96
CA LYS A 5 -7.13 15.01 1.94
C LYS A 5 -6.93 15.67 0.59
N ALA A 6 -6.61 14.88 -0.43
CA ALA A 6 -6.58 15.35 -1.80
C ALA A 6 -7.99 15.72 -2.26
N TYR A 7 -8.11 16.84 -2.95
CA TYR A 7 -9.38 17.36 -3.47
C TYR A 7 -9.40 17.26 -5.00
N LEU A 8 -10.53 16.87 -5.56
CA LEU A 8 -10.75 16.88 -7.00
C LEU A 8 -12.07 17.58 -7.32
N ASN A 9 -12.02 18.40 -8.36
CA ASN A 9 -13.19 18.96 -9.03
C ASN A 9 -13.08 18.64 -10.52
N VAL A 10 -14.12 18.02 -11.07
CA VAL A 10 -14.24 17.73 -12.50
C VAL A 10 -15.41 18.54 -13.06
N HIS A 11 -15.14 19.29 -14.12
CA HIS A 11 -16.10 20.12 -14.82
C HIS A 11 -15.87 20.05 -16.34
N THR A 12 -16.93 20.25 -17.14
CA THR A 12 -16.85 20.18 -18.61
C THR A 12 -17.53 21.37 -19.27
N ASN A 13 -17.05 21.76 -20.44
CA ASN A 13 -17.63 22.88 -21.19
C ASN A 13 -18.88 22.48 -22.00
N VAL A 14 -19.08 21.20 -22.29
CA VAL A 14 -20.25 20.69 -23.04
C VAL A 14 -21.50 20.64 -22.17
N PHE A 15 -21.32 20.45 -20.85
CA PHE A 15 -22.39 20.47 -19.87
C PHE A 15 -22.05 21.44 -18.73
N PRO A 16 -22.34 22.74 -18.89
CA PRO A 16 -21.94 23.79 -17.93
C PRO A 16 -22.57 23.66 -16.53
N GLY A 17 -23.64 22.90 -16.39
CA GLY A 17 -24.24 22.57 -15.09
C GLY A 17 -23.69 21.30 -14.44
N GLY A 18 -22.80 20.58 -15.11
CA GLY A 18 -22.22 19.34 -14.60
C GLY A 18 -20.98 19.60 -13.74
N GLU A 19 -21.00 19.15 -12.49
CA GLU A 19 -19.83 19.13 -11.62
C GLU A 19 -19.77 17.86 -10.77
N ILE A 20 -18.56 17.33 -10.58
CA ILE A 20 -18.30 16.25 -9.63
C ILE A 20 -17.17 16.72 -8.72
N ARG A 21 -17.43 16.76 -7.41
CA ARG A 21 -16.53 17.35 -6.42
C ARG A 21 -16.42 16.44 -5.21
N GLY A 22 -15.22 16.29 -4.69
CA GLY A 22 -15.02 15.46 -3.51
C GLY A 22 -13.59 15.41 -3.03
N PHE A 23 -13.42 14.71 -1.92
CA PHE A 23 -12.13 14.38 -1.34
C PHE A 23 -11.83 12.91 -1.58
N PHE A 24 -10.58 12.58 -1.89
CA PHE A 24 -10.14 11.19 -1.96
C PHE A 24 -10.16 10.56 -0.56
N SER A 25 -10.62 9.30 -0.51
CA SER A 25 -10.38 8.45 0.64
C SER A 25 -8.97 7.86 0.54
N ALA A 26 -8.23 7.89 1.64
CA ALA A 26 -6.97 7.17 1.71
C ALA A 26 -7.27 5.67 1.65
N VAL A 27 -6.82 5.01 0.60
CA VAL A 27 -6.84 3.54 0.53
C VAL A 27 -5.56 3.07 1.22
N PRO A 28 -5.63 2.17 2.22
CA PRO A 28 -4.44 1.56 2.78
C PRO A 28 -3.56 0.99 1.66
N GLU A 29 -2.25 1.21 1.74
CA GLU A 29 -1.29 0.67 0.76
C GLU A 29 -1.63 -0.78 0.42
N PRO A 30 -1.62 -1.18 -0.86
CA PRO A 30 -1.98 -2.53 -1.25
C PRO A 30 -1.20 -3.55 -0.42
N ALA A 31 -1.91 -4.52 0.16
CA ALA A 31 -1.30 -5.59 0.96
C ALA A 31 -0.19 -6.37 0.21
N SER A 32 -0.08 -6.18 -1.10
CA SER A 32 1.03 -6.64 -1.94
C SER A 32 2.40 -6.38 -1.30
N TRP A 33 2.67 -5.17 -0.79
CA TRP A 33 3.97 -4.85 -0.20
C TRP A 33 4.18 -5.52 1.15
N SER A 34 3.15 -5.49 2.01
CA SER A 34 3.22 -6.10 3.34
C SER A 34 3.36 -7.62 3.25
N LEU A 35 2.64 -8.27 2.34
CA LEU A 35 2.74 -9.69 2.06
C LEU A 35 4.07 -10.07 1.40
N MET A 36 4.60 -9.24 0.50
CA MET A 36 5.91 -9.46 -0.12
C MET A 36 7.01 -9.39 0.94
N ILE A 37 7.10 -8.30 1.70
CA ILE A 37 8.10 -8.12 2.75
C ILE A 37 7.93 -9.21 3.82
N GLY A 38 6.70 -9.48 4.26
CA GLY A 38 6.41 -10.52 5.23
C GLY A 38 6.82 -11.91 4.73
N GLY A 39 6.49 -12.26 3.48
CA GLY A 39 6.86 -13.54 2.87
C GLY A 39 8.36 -13.74 2.75
N PHE A 40 9.10 -12.71 2.32
CA PHE A 40 10.58 -12.77 2.27
C PHE A 40 11.20 -12.86 3.66
N ALA A 41 10.70 -12.10 4.63
CA ALA A 41 11.18 -12.15 6.01
C ALA A 41 10.99 -13.55 6.61
N LEU A 42 9.81 -14.16 6.43
CA LEU A 42 9.52 -15.51 6.91
C LEU A 42 10.39 -16.57 6.22
N SER A 43 10.52 -16.50 4.90
CA SER A 43 11.32 -17.44 4.12
C SER A 43 12.81 -17.36 4.50
N GLY A 44 13.36 -16.14 4.61
CA GLY A 44 14.73 -15.91 5.05
C GLY A 44 14.98 -16.41 6.48
N ALA A 45 14.02 -16.20 7.40
CA ALA A 45 14.11 -16.72 8.76
C ALA A 45 14.10 -18.25 8.80
N ALA A 46 13.25 -18.90 7.99
CA ALA A 46 13.17 -20.35 7.90
C ALA A 46 14.48 -20.97 7.39
N LEU A 47 15.10 -20.38 6.35
CA LEU A 47 16.39 -20.84 5.83
C LEU A 47 17.52 -20.65 6.86
N ARG A 48 17.60 -19.50 7.53
CA ARG A 48 18.61 -19.23 8.57
C ARG A 48 18.53 -20.21 9.75
N ARG A 49 17.32 -20.62 10.15
CA ARG A 49 17.13 -21.61 11.22
C ARG A 49 17.71 -22.98 10.84
N ARG A 50 17.57 -23.41 9.59
CA ARG A 50 18.10 -24.70 9.11
C ARG A 50 19.63 -24.74 9.13
N HIS A 51 20.29 -23.67 8.72
CA HIS A 51 21.76 -23.59 8.75
C HIS A 51 22.35 -23.61 10.17
N ARG A 52 21.63 -23.09 11.18
CA ARG A 52 22.10 -23.10 12.58
C ARG A 52 21.98 -24.47 13.26
N VAL A 53 21.06 -25.33 12.82
CA VAL A 53 20.89 -26.69 13.37
C VAL A 53 21.92 -27.66 12.80
N ALA A 54 22.51 -27.37 11.64
CA ALA A 54 23.40 -28.26 10.91
C ALA A 54 24.91 -28.08 11.20
N ALA A 55 25.29 -27.39 12.29
CA ALA A 55 26.70 -27.27 12.69
C ALA A 55 27.04 -28.33 13.77
N PRO A 56 27.62 -29.49 13.41
CA PRO A 56 28.32 -30.34 14.39
C PRO A 56 29.70 -29.77 14.73
N ALA A 57 30.18 -30.09 15.93
CA ALA A 57 31.52 -29.78 16.46
C ALA A 57 32.62 -30.60 15.80
#